data_AF-P25973-F1
#
_entry.id   AF-P25973-F1
#
_cell.length_a   1.000
_cell.length_b   1.000
_cell.length_c   1.000
_cell.angle_alpha   90.00
_cell.angle_beta   90.00
_cell.angle_gamma   90.00
#
_symmetry.space_group_name_H-M   'P 1'
#
loop_
_entity.id
_entity.type
_entity.pdbx_description
1 polymer ?
#
loop_
_entity_poly.entity_id
_entity_poly.type
_entity_poly.pdbx_seq_one_letter_code
_entity_poly.pdbx_strand_id
1 'polypeptide(L)' 'GFTDITGAQNSIDIENLARFAVDEHNKKENAVLEFVRVKSAKKQVVSG' A
#
# COMPACT_ATOMS: atom_id res chain seq x y z
N GLY A 1 -16.25 -7.18 0.45
CA GLY A 1 -15.55 -7.78 1.59
C GLY A 1 -14.05 -7.77 1.35
N PHE A 2 -13.25 -7.88 2.41
CA PHE A 2 -11.78 -7.92 2.30
C PHE A 2 -11.27 -9.35 2.13
N THR A 3 -10.26 -9.54 1.28
CA THR A 3 -9.53 -10.80 1.11
C THR A 3 -8.05 -10.54 1.26
N ASP A 4 -7.36 -11.34 2.07
CA ASP A 4 -5.90 -11.29 2.18
C ASP A 4 -5.22 -11.64 0.85
N ILE A 5 -4.17 -10.90 0.51
CA ILE A 5 -3.34 -11.16 -0.67
C ILE A 5 -2.13 -11.98 -0.22
N THR A 6 -2.11 -13.26 -0.60
CA THR A 6 -0.96 -14.13 -0.37
C THR A 6 0.26 -13.60 -1.15
N GLY A 7 1.39 -13.47 -0.47
CA GLY A 7 2.64 -13.01 -1.10
C GLY A 7 2.70 -11.51 -1.37
N ALA A 8 1.88 -10.70 -0.69
CA ALA A 8 1.87 -9.25 -0.85
C ALA A 8 3.24 -8.60 -0.68
N GLN A 9 4.08 -9.14 0.20
CA GLN A 9 5.45 -8.68 0.43
C GLN A 9 6.39 -8.85 -0.77
N ASN A 10 6.03 -9.70 -1.74
CA ASN A 10 6.82 -10.00 -2.94
C ASN A 10 6.19 -9.39 -4.21
N SER A 11 5.09 -8.64 -4.09
CA SER A 11 4.39 -8.06 -5.23
C SER A 11 4.93 -6.66 -5.51
N ILE A 12 5.51 -6.47 -6.71
CA ILE A 12 5.99 -5.17 -7.18
C ILE A 12 4.85 -4.16 -7.24
N ASP A 13 3.65 -4.57 -7.68
CA ASP A 13 2.50 -3.68 -7.77
C ASP A 13 2.05 -3.16 -6.40
N ILE A 14 2.05 -4.02 -5.38
CA ILE A 14 1.69 -3.62 -4.01
C ILE A 14 2.78 -2.75 -3.39
N GLU A 15 4.06 -3.03 -3.68
CA GLU A 15 5.17 -2.16 -3.26
C GLU A 15 5.03 -0.77 -3.87
N ASN A 16 4.77 -0.66 -5.18
CA ASN A 16 4.57 0.61 -5.87
C ASN A 16 3.37 1.38 -5.29
N LEU A 17 2.25 0.69 -5.01
CA LEU A 17 1.09 1.30 -4.37
C LEU A 17 1.40 1.81 -2.95
N ALA A 18 2.19 1.06 -2.18
CA ALA A 18 2.59 1.45 -0.84
C ALA A 18 3.55 2.66 -0.86
N ARG A 19 4.51 2.70 -1.78
CA ARG A 19 5.39 3.86 -2.00
C ARG A 19 4.58 5.09 -2.38
N PHE A 20 3.68 4.96 -3.34
CA PHE A 20 2.77 6.04 -3.74
C PHE A 20 1.96 6.56 -2.55
N ALA A 21 1.40 5.68 -1.73
CA ALA A 21 0.62 6.09 -0.56
C ALA A 21 1.47 6.84 0.49
N VAL A 22 2.71 6.41 0.73
CA VAL A 22 3.64 7.11 1.64
C VAL A 22 4.01 8.48 1.09
N ASP A 23 4.33 8.57 -0.20
CA ASP A 23 4.73 9.83 -0.85
C ASP A 23 3.58 10.84 -0.86
N GLU A 24 2.37 10.41 -1.23
CA GLU A 24 1.19 11.29 -1.23
C GLU A 24 0.78 11.69 0.20
N HIS A 25 0.93 10.80 1.18
CA HIS A 25 0.71 11.14 2.59
C HIS A 25 1.70 12.22 3.06
N ASN A 26 2.99 12.06 2.77
CA ASN A 26 4.01 13.05 3.11
C ASN A 26 3.71 14.42 2.50
N LYS A 27 3.32 14.47 1.22
CA LYS A 27 2.94 15.73 0.54
C LYS A 27 1.71 16.38 1.17
N LYS A 28 0.68 15.59 1.50
CA LYS A 28 -0.58 16.11 2.02
C LYS A 28 -0.48 16.59 3.47
N GLU A 29 0.26 15.85 4.29
CA GLU A 29 0.33 16.07 5.75
C GLU A 29 1.62 16.79 6.18
N ASN A 30 2.46 17.23 5.25
CA ASN A 30 3.81 17.77 5.51
C ASN A 30 4.64 16.83 6.40
N ALA A 31 4.49 15.52 6.20
CA ALA A 31 5.18 14.48 6.94
C ALA A 31 6.47 14.05 6.22
N VAL A 32 7.31 13.28 6.92
CA VAL A 32 8.62 12.78 6.44
C VAL A 32 8.77 11.28 6.68
N LEU A 33 7.72 10.50 6.39
CA LEU A 33 7.74 9.05 6.53
C LEU A 33 8.61 8.40 5.45
N GLU A 34 9.35 7.36 5.82
CA GLU A 34 10.12 6.53 4.89
C GLU A 34 9.42 5.19 4.65
N PHE A 35 9.28 4.80 3.39
CA PHE A 35 8.80 3.48 3.04
C PHE A 35 9.87 2.41 3.32
N VAL A 36 9.57 1.46 4.21
CA VAL A 36 10.48 0.35 4.56
C VAL A 36 10.15 -0.95 3.83
N ARG A 37 8.91 -1.47 4.00
CA ARG A 37 8.42 -2.68 3.32
C ARG A 37 6.93 -2.91 3.53
N VAL A 38 6.33 -3.71 2.65
CA VAL A 38 4.97 -4.25 2.82
C VAL A 38 5.02 -5.45 3.78
N LYS A 39 4.10 -5.49 4.76
CA LYS A 39 3.94 -6.61 5.70
C LYS A 39 2.81 -7.56 5.33
N SER A 40 1.71 -7.01 4.86
CA SER A 40 0.52 -7.73 4.41
C SER A 40 -0.30 -6.78 3.56
N ALA A 41 -1.19 -7.31 2.72
CA ALA A 41 -2.15 -6.50 1.99
C ALA A 41 -3.49 -7.23 1.91
N LYS A 42 -4.57 -6.45 1.84
CA LYS A 42 -5.93 -6.94 1.64
C LYS A 42 -6.51 -6.25 0.42
N LYS A 43 -7.20 -7.01 -0.43
CA LYS A 43 -8.01 -6.47 -1.53
C LYS A 43 -9.47 -6.42 -1.12
N GLN A 44 -10.18 -5.38 -1.56
CA GLN A 44 -11.63 -5.31 -1.45
C GLN A 44 -12.23 -5.12 -2.85
N VAL A 45 -13.14 -6.02 -3.24
CA VAL A 45 -13.98 -5.80 -4.41
C VAL A 45 -15.10 -4.84 -4.03
N VAL A 46 -15.24 -3.76 -4.80
CA VAL A 46 -16.30 -2.76 -4.66
C VAL A 46 -17.23 -2.84 -5.86
N SER A 47 -18.53 -2.66 -5.65
CA SER A 47 -19.48 -2.45 -6.75
C SER A 47 -19.15 -1.10 -7.36
N GLY A 48 -18.69 -1.10 -8.61
CA GLY A 48 -18.56 0.12 -9.41
C GLY A 48 -19.91 0.75 -9.67
#